data_AF-A0A355ES87-F1
#
_entry.id   AF-A0A355ES87-F1
#
_cell.length_a   1.000
_cell.length_b   1.000
_cell.length_c   1.000
_cell.angle_alpha   90.00
_cell.angle_beta   90.00
_cell.angle_gamma   90.00
#
_symmetry.space_group_name_H-M   'P 1'
#
loop_
_entity.id
_entity.type
_entity.pdbx_description
1 polymer ?
#
loop_
_entity_poly.entity_id
_entity_poly.type
_entity_poly.pdbx_seq_one_letter_code
_entity_poly.pdbx_strand_id
1 'polypeptide(L)'
;MTPWICSQCGEEQLAFGTVPAPGSHCCACRDAQAALTAFTEVDAGVPKLFRGLTRETWSAHFRRPWPAPVERWTGTPTWVALWGPTGTGKTAVASILLAEHLRTGRRGYWISGPELSRRLQRDLANAEDVIAPLLVTSLLVFDEPLTGAAADWYMERLILITRTRDENCLPTIVTNQLLPELLRNPTAATPPPLLSRWLSGLHVRTGGSDVRLRKTPR
;
A
#
# COMPACT_ATOMS: atom_id res chain seq x y z
N MET A 1 45.22 3.10 -6.90
CA MET A 1 44.32 2.08 -6.32
C MET A 1 44.88 1.71 -4.98
N THR A 2 44.07 1.77 -3.92
CA THR A 2 44.55 1.48 -2.57
C THR A 2 43.67 0.37 -1.98
N PRO A 3 44.27 -0.74 -1.50
CA PRO A 3 43.52 -1.82 -0.90
C PRO A 3 42.96 -1.39 0.45
N TRP A 4 41.80 -1.91 0.80
CA TRP A 4 41.17 -1.73 2.11
C TRP A 4 40.32 -2.96 2.44
N ILE A 5 40.11 -3.22 3.72
CA ILE A 5 39.41 -4.42 4.19
C ILE A 5 38.00 -4.05 4.60
N CYS A 6 37.01 -4.79 4.09
CA CYS A 6 35.64 -4.67 4.54
C CYS A 6 35.51 -5.08 6.02
N SER A 7 34.92 -4.24 6.86
CA SER A 7 34.72 -4.54 8.29
C SER A 7 33.70 -5.65 8.57
N GLN A 8 32.87 -6.04 7.58
CA GLN A 8 31.84 -7.06 7.75
C GLN A 8 32.26 -8.44 7.21
N CYS A 9 32.72 -8.55 5.97
CA CYS A 9 33.15 -9.84 5.41
C CYS A 9 34.65 -10.12 5.53
N GLY A 10 35.47 -9.11 5.87
CA GLY A 10 36.92 -9.25 5.91
C GLY A 10 37.60 -9.35 4.54
N GLU A 11 36.85 -9.23 3.43
CA GLU A 11 37.44 -9.25 2.08
C GLU A 11 38.22 -7.97 1.77
N GLU A 12 39.35 -8.14 1.09
CA GLU A 12 40.12 -7.04 0.51
C GLU A 12 39.41 -6.47 -0.71
N GLN A 13 39.32 -5.14 -0.77
CA GLN A 13 38.65 -4.37 -1.80
C GLN A 13 39.60 -3.30 -2.35
N LEU A 14 39.38 -2.86 -3.58
CA LEU A 14 40.18 -1.80 -4.20
C LEU A 14 39.41 -0.48 -4.23
N ALA A 15 39.98 0.56 -3.61
CA ALA A 15 39.46 1.92 -3.72
C ALA A 15 39.98 2.61 -4.99
N PHE A 16 39.06 3.16 -5.78
CA PHE A 16 39.35 4.07 -6.89
C PHE A 16 39.25 5.51 -6.39
N GLY A 17 40.31 6.01 -5.75
CA GLY A 17 40.35 7.34 -5.14
C GLY A 17 40.66 7.25 -3.65
N THR A 18 39.91 7.99 -2.83
CA THR A 18 40.06 8.01 -1.38
C THR A 18 39.66 6.67 -0.76
N VAL A 19 40.47 6.18 0.17
CA VAL A 19 40.17 4.95 0.92
C VAL A 19 38.96 5.22 1.83
N PRO A 20 37.96 4.31 1.87
CA PRO A 20 36.84 4.43 2.79
C PRO A 20 37.29 4.49 4.25
N ALA A 21 36.51 5.19 5.10
CA ALA A 21 36.83 5.32 6.52
C ALA A 21 36.90 3.93 7.22
N PRO A 22 37.69 3.79 8.31
CA PRO A 22 37.69 2.57 9.12
C PRO A 22 36.28 2.17 9.53
N GLY A 23 35.92 0.90 9.36
CA GLY A 23 34.56 0.40 9.62
C GLY A 23 33.61 0.40 8.42
N SER A 24 34.07 0.80 7.22
CA SER A 24 33.26 0.75 5.99
C SER A 24 32.95 -0.68 5.55
N HIS A 25 31.78 -0.88 4.92
CA HIS A 25 31.37 -2.14 4.31
C HIS A 25 31.61 -2.13 2.79
N CYS A 26 32.02 -3.26 2.20
CA CYS A 26 32.10 -3.39 0.74
C CYS A 26 30.71 -3.28 0.10
N CYS A 27 30.63 -3.15 -1.23
CA CYS A 27 29.34 -3.03 -1.91
C CYS A 27 28.40 -4.19 -1.56
N ALA A 28 28.89 -5.44 -1.68
CA ALA A 28 28.10 -6.62 -1.37
C ALA A 28 27.59 -6.65 0.08
N CYS A 29 28.42 -6.28 1.06
CA CYS A 29 28.00 -6.22 2.47
C CYS A 29 26.99 -5.10 2.73
N ARG A 30 27.16 -3.93 2.10
CA ARG A 30 26.14 -2.86 2.17
C ARG A 30 24.83 -3.29 1.55
N ASP A 31 24.88 -3.93 0.38
CA ASP A 31 23.69 -4.42 -0.31
C ASP A 31 22.98 -5.51 0.50
N ALA A 32 23.74 -6.42 1.12
CA ALA A 32 23.21 -7.43 2.03
C ALA A 32 22.58 -6.82 3.29
N GLN A 33 23.22 -5.83 3.92
CA GLN A 33 22.64 -5.12 5.07
C GLN A 33 21.40 -4.31 4.69
N ALA A 34 21.41 -3.65 3.53
CA ALA A 34 20.27 -2.94 3.00
C ALA A 34 19.10 -3.92 2.74
N ALA A 35 19.38 -5.11 2.19
CA ALA A 35 18.38 -6.16 2.00
C ALA A 35 17.82 -6.69 3.33
N LEU A 36 18.66 -6.86 4.36
CA LEU A 36 18.25 -7.32 5.69
C LEU A 36 17.42 -6.28 6.46
N THR A 37 17.63 -4.99 6.17
CA THR A 37 16.89 -3.88 6.79
C THR A 37 15.77 -3.33 5.91
N ALA A 38 15.56 -3.94 4.74
CA ALA A 38 14.54 -3.52 3.77
C ALA A 38 13.15 -3.70 4.37
N PHE A 39 12.34 -2.65 4.32
CA PHE A 39 10.94 -2.71 4.71
C PHE A 39 10.15 -3.49 3.64
N THR A 40 9.65 -4.66 4.00
CA THR A 40 9.06 -5.62 3.05
C THR A 40 7.55 -5.51 2.94
N GLU A 41 6.97 -6.22 1.97
CA GLU A 41 5.51 -6.40 1.86
C GLU A 41 4.89 -7.03 3.13
N VAL A 42 5.66 -7.81 3.88
CA VAL A 42 5.22 -8.39 5.17
C VAL A 42 5.10 -7.29 6.22
N ASP A 43 6.12 -6.44 6.35
CA ASP A 43 6.15 -5.32 7.30
C ASP A 43 5.09 -4.28 6.99
N ALA A 44 4.80 -4.08 5.70
CA ALA A 44 3.73 -3.21 5.22
C ALA A 44 2.32 -3.77 5.49
N GLY A 45 2.18 -5.03 5.93
CA GLY A 45 0.89 -5.67 6.17
C GLY A 45 0.19 -6.20 4.92
N VAL A 46 0.87 -6.34 3.79
CA VAL A 46 0.27 -6.88 2.55
C VAL A 46 -0.18 -8.33 2.78
N PRO A 47 -1.43 -8.70 2.42
CA PRO A 47 -1.91 -10.08 2.56
C PRO A 47 -1.08 -11.06 1.74
N LYS A 48 -0.83 -12.26 2.29
CA LYS A 48 -0.02 -13.31 1.65
C LYS A 48 -0.42 -13.60 0.20
N LEU A 49 -1.73 -13.56 -0.11
CA LEU A 49 -2.27 -13.83 -1.44
C LEU A 49 -1.76 -12.83 -2.51
N PHE A 50 -1.46 -11.60 -2.12
CA PHE A 50 -1.05 -10.54 -3.05
C PHE A 50 0.46 -10.29 -3.05
N ARG A 51 1.22 -11.02 -2.22
CA ARG A 51 2.66 -10.82 -2.11
C ARG A 51 3.39 -11.30 -3.35
N GLY A 52 4.39 -10.54 -3.79
CA GLY A 52 5.18 -10.86 -4.98
C GLY A 52 4.44 -10.70 -6.31
N LEU A 53 3.19 -10.23 -6.31
CA LEU A 53 2.51 -9.82 -7.53
C LEU A 53 3.18 -8.55 -8.09
N THR A 54 3.23 -8.47 -9.41
CA THR A 54 3.82 -7.36 -10.16
C THR A 54 2.93 -6.98 -11.34
N ARG A 55 3.20 -5.84 -11.98
CA ARG A 55 2.50 -5.44 -13.21
C ARG A 55 2.68 -6.45 -14.34
N GLU A 56 3.86 -7.06 -14.43
CA GLU A 56 4.19 -8.04 -15.46
C GLU A 56 3.41 -9.34 -15.25
N THR A 57 3.25 -9.77 -13.99
CA THR A 57 2.53 -10.99 -13.64
C THR A 57 1.01 -10.81 -13.61
N TRP A 58 0.51 -9.57 -13.54
CA TRP A 58 -0.91 -9.24 -13.52
C TRP A 58 -1.68 -9.86 -14.68
N SER A 59 -1.21 -9.65 -15.92
CA SER A 59 -1.93 -10.09 -17.11
C SER A 59 -2.08 -11.61 -17.15
N ALA A 60 -1.05 -12.34 -16.72
CA ALA A 60 -1.09 -13.79 -16.60
C ALA A 60 -2.07 -14.26 -15.51
N HIS A 61 -2.06 -13.59 -14.35
CA HIS A 61 -2.88 -13.96 -13.20
C HIS A 61 -4.37 -13.63 -13.40
N PHE A 62 -4.69 -12.41 -13.85
CA PHE A 62 -6.06 -11.91 -13.96
C PHE A 62 -6.67 -12.10 -15.35
N ARG A 63 -5.87 -12.50 -16.36
CA ARG A 63 -6.23 -12.63 -17.78
C ARG A 63 -6.92 -11.39 -18.34
N ARG A 64 -6.35 -10.22 -18.05
CA ARG A 64 -6.85 -8.91 -18.48
C ARG A 64 -5.68 -7.91 -18.47
N PRO A 65 -5.73 -6.84 -19.28
CA PRO A 65 -4.67 -5.84 -19.27
C PRO A 65 -4.56 -5.16 -17.91
N TRP A 66 -3.38 -4.63 -17.61
CA TRP A 66 -3.17 -3.73 -16.48
C TRP A 66 -4.10 -2.51 -16.62
N PRO A 67 -4.70 -1.98 -15.54
CA PRO A 67 -5.61 -0.85 -15.68
C PRO A 67 -4.84 0.41 -16.12
N ALA A 68 -5.11 0.87 -17.35
CA ALA A 68 -4.44 2.01 -17.96
C ALA A 68 -4.36 3.28 -17.07
N PRO A 69 -5.39 3.65 -16.28
CA PRO A 69 -5.30 4.87 -15.47
C PRO A 69 -4.16 4.86 -14.43
N VAL A 70 -3.77 3.67 -13.92
CA VAL A 70 -2.68 3.53 -12.93
C VAL A 70 -1.33 3.15 -13.55
N GLU A 71 -1.24 3.07 -14.88
CA GLU A 71 0.00 2.67 -15.56
C GLU A 71 1.16 3.63 -15.27
N ARG A 72 0.90 4.93 -15.15
CA ARG A 72 1.94 5.94 -14.87
C ARG A 72 1.86 6.50 -13.46
N TRP A 73 1.03 5.91 -12.60
CA TRP A 73 0.87 6.42 -11.24
C TRP A 73 2.09 6.05 -10.38
N THR A 74 2.68 7.07 -9.77
CA THR A 74 3.89 6.96 -8.92
C THR A 74 3.73 7.66 -7.57
N GLY A 75 2.48 7.84 -7.11
CA GLY A 75 2.13 8.60 -5.91
C GLY A 75 1.35 9.90 -6.17
N THR A 76 1.20 10.31 -7.43
CA THR A 76 0.43 11.49 -7.83
C THR A 76 -0.57 11.12 -8.94
N PRO A 77 -1.86 11.53 -8.85
CA PRO A 77 -2.50 12.27 -7.76
C PRO A 77 -2.49 11.50 -6.42
N THR A 78 -2.62 12.24 -5.31
CA THR A 78 -2.50 11.71 -3.95
C THR A 78 -3.55 10.65 -3.66
N TRP A 79 -4.80 10.87 -4.09
CA TRP A 79 -5.88 9.90 -3.93
C TRP A 79 -6.02 9.01 -5.16
N VAL A 80 -6.13 7.70 -4.94
CA VAL A 80 -6.53 6.72 -5.96
C VAL A 80 -7.71 5.93 -5.43
N ALA A 81 -8.85 6.04 -6.09
CA ALA A 81 -10.03 5.23 -5.81
C ALA A 81 -10.11 4.07 -6.80
N LEU A 82 -10.06 2.84 -6.28
CA LEU A 82 -10.28 1.61 -7.03
C LEU A 82 -11.66 1.03 -6.69
N TRP A 83 -12.51 0.84 -7.69
CA TRP A 83 -13.84 0.27 -7.45
C TRP A 83 -14.31 -0.71 -8.51
N GLY A 84 -15.39 -1.42 -8.20
CA GLY A 84 -15.97 -2.44 -9.05
C GLY A 84 -16.38 -3.71 -8.28
N PRO A 85 -17.02 -4.66 -8.96
CA PRO A 85 -17.51 -5.90 -8.36
C PRO A 85 -16.44 -6.70 -7.58
N THR A 86 -16.87 -7.60 -6.71
CA THR A 86 -15.93 -8.46 -5.98
C THR A 86 -15.16 -9.36 -6.94
N GLY A 87 -13.88 -9.61 -6.65
CA GLY A 87 -13.05 -10.49 -7.48
C GLY A 87 -12.55 -9.91 -8.81
N THR A 88 -12.70 -8.60 -9.04
CA THR A 88 -12.15 -7.91 -10.22
C THR A 88 -10.68 -7.50 -10.10
N GLY A 89 -10.06 -7.69 -8.93
CA GLY A 89 -8.64 -7.43 -8.70
C GLY A 89 -8.30 -6.06 -8.08
N LYS A 90 -9.27 -5.33 -7.52
CA LYS A 90 -9.03 -4.03 -6.83
C LYS A 90 -7.89 -4.10 -5.80
N THR A 91 -8.02 -5.01 -4.84
CA THR A 91 -7.02 -5.20 -3.78
C THR A 91 -5.67 -5.61 -4.34
N ALA A 92 -5.66 -6.44 -5.38
CA ALA A 92 -4.42 -6.85 -6.04
C ALA A 92 -3.71 -5.67 -6.75
N VAL A 93 -4.44 -4.81 -7.46
CA VAL A 93 -3.87 -3.58 -8.05
C VAL A 93 -3.28 -2.70 -6.96
N ALA A 94 -4.01 -2.46 -5.87
CA ALA A 94 -3.52 -1.65 -4.75
C ALA A 94 -2.26 -2.26 -4.10
N SER A 95 -2.23 -3.57 -3.89
CA SER A 95 -1.08 -4.29 -3.34
C SER A 95 0.13 -4.25 -4.26
N ILE A 96 -0.05 -4.37 -5.59
CA ILE A 96 1.04 -4.26 -6.57
C ILE A 96 1.65 -2.86 -6.54
N LEU A 97 0.80 -1.81 -6.55
CA LEU A 97 1.25 -0.42 -6.49
C LEU A 97 2.01 -0.13 -5.18
N LEU A 98 1.53 -0.67 -4.06
CA LEU A 98 2.25 -0.57 -2.78
C LEU A 98 3.58 -1.30 -2.85
N ALA A 99 3.62 -2.53 -3.35
CA ALA A 99 4.86 -3.30 -3.46
C ALA A 99 5.91 -2.59 -4.33
N GLU A 100 5.50 -1.95 -5.42
CA GLU A 100 6.38 -1.10 -6.23
C GLU A 100 6.92 0.09 -5.46
N HIS A 101 6.08 0.78 -4.69
CA HIS A 101 6.51 1.86 -3.81
C HIS A 101 7.54 1.37 -2.79
N LEU A 102 7.35 0.18 -2.20
CA LEU A 102 8.32 -0.42 -1.27
C LEU A 102 9.66 -0.74 -1.94
N ARG A 103 9.65 -1.22 -3.20
CA ARG A 103 10.86 -1.51 -3.97
C ARG A 103 11.71 -0.26 -4.26
N THR A 104 11.14 0.94 -4.15
CA THR A 104 11.90 2.21 -4.23
C THR A 104 12.60 2.58 -2.91
N GLY A 105 12.58 1.70 -1.90
CA GLY A 105 13.16 1.95 -0.57
C GLY A 105 12.28 2.81 0.34
N ARG A 106 11.04 3.11 -0.09
CA ARG A 106 10.08 3.91 0.68
C ARG A 106 9.20 3.00 1.53
N ARG A 107 8.72 3.51 2.67
CA ARG A 107 7.79 2.77 3.53
C ARG A 107 6.34 2.98 3.08
N GLY A 108 5.52 1.97 3.28
CA GLY A 108 4.09 2.05 3.01
C GLY A 108 3.31 1.17 3.98
N TYR A 109 2.00 1.29 4.00
CA TYR A 109 1.16 0.49 4.88
C TYR A 109 -0.08 -0.01 4.14
N TRP A 110 -0.49 -1.22 4.45
CA TRP A 110 -1.70 -1.86 3.95
C TRP A 110 -2.58 -2.23 5.15
N ILE A 111 -3.85 -1.86 5.09
CA ILE A 111 -4.81 -2.28 6.10
C ILE A 111 -6.20 -2.41 5.48
N SER A 112 -6.94 -3.44 5.88
CA SER A 112 -8.36 -3.57 5.53
C SER A 112 -9.24 -2.88 6.56
N GLY A 113 -10.41 -2.40 6.13
CA GLY A 113 -11.41 -1.83 7.01
C GLY A 113 -11.78 -2.74 8.20
N PRO A 114 -12.11 -4.03 7.97
CA PRO A 114 -12.39 -4.98 9.04
C PRO A 114 -11.23 -5.20 10.01
N GLU A 115 -9.99 -5.28 9.51
CA GLU A 115 -8.82 -5.46 10.37
C GLU A 115 -8.53 -4.21 11.21
N LEU A 116 -8.68 -3.00 10.65
CA LEU A 116 -8.58 -1.77 11.42
C LEU A 116 -9.63 -1.73 12.52
N SER A 117 -10.89 -2.01 12.20
CA SER A 117 -11.99 -2.02 13.18
C SER A 117 -11.70 -3.01 14.30
N ARG A 118 -11.27 -4.23 13.97
CA ARG A 118 -10.87 -5.25 14.95
C ARG A 118 -9.72 -4.79 15.85
N ARG A 119 -8.67 -4.18 15.31
CA ARG A 119 -7.51 -3.70 16.09
C ARG A 119 -7.91 -2.59 17.06
N LEU A 120 -8.72 -1.64 16.60
CA LEU A 120 -9.21 -0.55 17.44
C LEU A 120 -10.14 -1.05 18.55
N GLN A 121 -10.97 -2.07 18.28
CA GLN A 121 -11.84 -2.68 19.30
C GLN A 121 -11.06 -3.48 20.34
N ARG A 122 -10.00 -4.18 19.92
CA ARG A 122 -9.21 -5.03 20.82
C ARG A 122 -8.47 -4.20 21.87
N ASP A 123 -8.06 -3.00 21.50
CA ASP A 123 -7.23 -2.16 22.35
C ASP A 123 -7.64 -0.68 22.22
N LEU A 124 -8.77 -0.36 22.85
CA LEU A 124 -9.33 1.00 22.79
C LEU A 124 -8.39 2.03 23.45
N ALA A 125 -7.60 1.60 24.45
CA ALA A 125 -6.63 2.45 25.13
C ALA A 125 -5.45 2.81 24.23
N ASN A 126 -4.99 1.88 23.38
CA ASN A 126 -3.89 2.10 22.43
C ASN A 126 -4.38 2.29 20.99
N ALA A 127 -5.61 2.80 20.81
CA ALA A 127 -6.17 3.09 19.49
C ALA A 127 -5.28 4.05 18.68
N GLU A 128 -4.61 5.00 19.34
CA GLU A 128 -3.69 5.93 18.71
C GLU A 128 -2.45 5.24 18.13
N ASP A 129 -1.92 4.19 18.77
CA ASP A 129 -0.77 3.44 18.25
C ASP A 129 -1.12 2.68 16.95
N VAL A 130 -2.38 2.27 16.82
CA VAL A 130 -2.89 1.65 15.59
C VAL A 130 -3.05 2.69 14.48
N ILE A 131 -3.45 3.91 14.81
CA ILE A 131 -3.77 4.97 13.83
C ILE A 131 -2.54 5.75 13.40
N ALA A 132 -1.61 6.04 14.30
CA ALA A 132 -0.46 6.90 14.05
C ALA A 132 0.35 6.50 12.79
N PRO A 133 0.65 5.21 12.54
CA PRO A 133 1.32 4.79 11.30
C PRO A 133 0.51 5.10 10.03
N LEU A 134 -0.83 5.03 10.11
CA LEU A 134 -1.73 5.30 9.00
C LEU A 134 -1.79 6.79 8.65
N LEU A 135 -1.55 7.68 9.62
CA LEU A 135 -1.55 9.12 9.39
C LEU A 135 -0.33 9.57 8.60
N VAL A 136 0.85 9.01 8.87
CA VAL A 136 2.13 9.54 8.38
C VAL A 136 2.83 8.69 7.31
N THR A 137 2.36 7.46 7.07
CA THR A 137 3.01 6.59 6.07
C THR A 137 3.01 7.21 4.67
N SER A 138 4.11 7.05 3.95
CA SER A 138 4.31 7.70 2.64
C SER A 138 3.45 7.12 1.52
N LEU A 139 2.86 5.93 1.74
CA LEU A 139 1.75 5.39 0.94
C LEU A 139 0.87 4.52 1.82
N LEU A 140 -0.44 4.78 1.82
CA LEU A 140 -1.44 3.94 2.49
C LEU A 140 -2.32 3.23 1.45
N VAL A 141 -2.41 1.91 1.54
CA VAL A 141 -3.51 1.14 0.92
C VAL A 141 -4.56 0.88 1.98
N PHE A 142 -5.74 1.44 1.74
CA PHE A 142 -6.90 1.28 2.60
C PHE A 142 -7.95 0.42 1.89
N ASP A 143 -7.95 -0.88 2.20
CA ASP A 143 -8.78 -1.87 1.51
C ASP A 143 -10.17 -1.96 2.14
N GLU A 144 -11.21 -1.61 1.39
CA GLU A 144 -12.62 -1.63 1.82
C GLU A 144 -12.85 -0.98 3.21
N PRO A 145 -12.46 0.30 3.43
CA PRO A 145 -12.57 0.96 4.74
C PRO A 145 -14.00 0.97 5.28
N LEU A 146 -15.02 1.06 4.42
CA LEU A 146 -16.42 1.14 4.86
C LEU A 146 -17.00 -0.20 5.34
N THR A 147 -16.37 -1.33 5.06
CA THR A 147 -16.87 -2.65 5.51
C THR A 147 -16.78 -2.81 7.04
N GLY A 148 -15.98 -1.99 7.72
CA GLY A 148 -15.87 -1.94 9.19
C GLY A 148 -16.72 -0.88 9.88
N ALA A 149 -17.52 -0.11 9.13
CA ALA A 149 -18.15 1.15 9.57
C ALA A 149 -19.50 1.02 10.28
N ALA A 150 -19.73 -0.07 11.01
CA ALA A 150 -21.00 -0.27 11.73
C ALA A 150 -21.17 0.60 12.98
N ALA A 151 -20.12 1.33 13.41
CA ALA A 151 -20.11 2.11 14.64
C ALA A 151 -19.56 3.54 14.42
N ASP A 152 -20.18 4.53 15.07
CA ASP A 152 -19.85 5.96 14.93
C ASP A 152 -18.38 6.26 15.23
N TRP A 153 -17.81 5.64 16.28
CA TRP A 153 -16.41 5.82 16.66
C TRP A 153 -15.44 5.41 15.54
N TYR A 154 -15.78 4.40 14.73
CA TYR A 154 -14.94 3.96 13.62
C TYR A 154 -14.96 4.98 12.49
N MET A 155 -16.14 5.56 12.23
CA MET A 155 -16.31 6.62 11.23
C MET A 155 -15.51 7.87 11.59
N GLU A 156 -15.47 8.27 12.86
CA GLU A 156 -14.61 9.36 13.33
C GLU A 156 -13.14 9.10 13.01
N ARG A 157 -12.66 7.86 13.20
CA ARG A 157 -11.27 7.50 12.86
C ARG A 157 -11.01 7.51 11.35
N LEU A 158 -11.97 7.08 10.54
CA LEU A 158 -11.87 7.21 9.07
C LEU A 158 -11.78 8.67 8.62
N ILE A 159 -12.59 9.55 9.22
CA ILE A 159 -12.58 11.00 8.95
C ILE A 159 -11.24 11.59 9.33
N LEU A 160 -10.70 11.25 10.51
CA LEU A 160 -9.38 11.68 10.97
C LEU A 160 -8.29 11.26 9.98
N ILE A 161 -8.19 9.96 9.68
CA ILE A 161 -7.17 9.43 8.75
C ILE A 161 -7.27 10.12 7.40
N THR A 162 -8.47 10.23 6.84
CA THR A 162 -8.68 10.83 5.53
C THR A 162 -8.31 12.30 5.53
N ARG A 163 -8.78 13.07 6.51
CA ARG A 163 -8.51 14.50 6.63
C ARG A 163 -7.02 14.78 6.78
N THR A 164 -6.36 14.11 7.73
CA THR A 164 -4.93 14.33 8.00
C THR A 164 -4.08 14.01 6.78
N ARG A 165 -4.36 12.90 6.09
CA ARG A 165 -3.60 12.54 4.88
C ARG A 165 -3.85 13.49 3.72
N ASP A 166 -5.08 13.97 3.57
CA ASP A 166 -5.45 14.97 2.58
C ASP A 166 -4.72 16.31 2.81
N GLU A 167 -4.76 16.82 4.04
CA GLU A 167 -4.07 18.06 4.45
C GLU A 167 -2.54 17.97 4.26
N ASN A 168 -1.95 16.78 4.40
CA ASN A 168 -0.53 16.53 4.21
C ASN A 168 -0.17 16.04 2.79
N CYS A 169 -1.12 15.99 1.86
CA CYS A 169 -0.92 15.49 0.50
C CYS A 169 -0.27 14.08 0.45
N LEU A 170 -0.64 13.20 1.38
CA LEU A 170 -0.06 11.86 1.49
C LEU A 170 -0.77 10.86 0.57
N PRO A 171 -0.04 10.18 -0.33
CA PRO A 171 -0.62 9.23 -1.28
C PRO A 171 -1.43 8.12 -0.59
N THR A 172 -2.66 7.90 -1.06
CA THR A 172 -3.61 6.94 -0.48
C THR A 172 -4.42 6.25 -1.57
N ILE A 173 -4.38 4.92 -1.56
CA ILE A 173 -5.19 4.08 -2.44
C ILE A 173 -6.34 3.51 -1.62
N VAL A 174 -7.58 3.82 -2.00
CA VAL A 174 -8.78 3.27 -1.38
C VAL A 174 -9.43 2.26 -2.32
N THR A 175 -9.80 1.09 -1.81
CA THR A 175 -10.61 0.13 -2.56
C THR A 175 -12.04 0.12 -2.02
N ASN A 176 -13.02 -0.04 -2.91
CA ASN A 176 -14.40 -0.26 -2.49
C ASN A 176 -15.20 -1.01 -3.56
N GLN A 177 -16.21 -1.77 -3.18
CA GLN A 177 -17.11 -2.40 -4.15
C GLN A 177 -18.06 -1.38 -4.81
N LEU A 178 -18.62 -0.44 -4.03
CA LEU A 178 -19.80 0.35 -4.39
C LEU A 178 -19.57 1.88 -4.39
N LEU A 179 -18.33 2.35 -4.53
CA LEU A 179 -18.00 3.79 -4.58
C LEU A 179 -18.91 4.64 -5.51
N PRO A 180 -19.30 4.19 -6.72
CA PRO A 180 -20.20 4.95 -7.60
C PRO A 180 -21.65 5.06 -7.12
N GLU A 181 -22.13 4.14 -6.29
CA GLU A 181 -23.50 4.15 -5.76
C GLU A 181 -23.59 5.08 -4.55
N LEU A 182 -22.53 5.15 -3.75
CA LEU A 182 -22.37 6.09 -2.64
C LEU A 182 -22.36 7.57 -3.10
N LEU A 183 -22.02 7.84 -4.36
CA LEU A 183 -22.12 9.17 -4.96
C LEU A 183 -23.56 9.58 -5.30
N ARG A 184 -24.45 8.62 -5.58
CA ARG A 184 -25.81 8.90 -6.06
C ARG A 184 -26.77 9.26 -4.92
N ASN A 185 -26.53 8.69 -3.75
CA ASN A 185 -27.27 9.00 -2.54
C ASN A 185 -26.25 9.29 -1.44
N PRO A 186 -26.08 10.54 -0.97
CA PRO A 186 -25.36 10.81 0.26
C PRO A 186 -26.15 10.18 1.42
N THR A 187 -25.94 8.88 1.64
CA THR A 187 -26.54 8.14 2.75
C THR A 187 -25.85 8.54 4.04
N ALA A 188 -26.59 8.53 5.15
CA ALA A 188 -26.04 8.74 6.49
C ALA A 188 -24.85 7.81 6.84
N ALA A 189 -24.69 6.69 6.14
CA ALA A 189 -23.63 5.71 6.33
C ALA A 189 -22.22 6.18 5.91
N THR A 190 -22.07 7.26 5.14
CA THR A 190 -20.74 7.83 4.84
C THR A 190 -20.83 9.35 4.73
N PRO A 191 -20.19 10.11 5.62
CA PRO A 191 -20.29 11.55 5.60
C PRO A 191 -19.62 12.12 4.34
N PRO A 192 -20.20 13.16 3.72
CA PRO A 192 -19.70 13.78 2.49
C PRO A 192 -18.18 14.08 2.44
N PRO A 193 -17.49 14.44 3.53
CA PRO A 193 -16.06 14.77 3.49
C PRO A 193 -15.12 13.59 3.20
N LEU A 194 -15.58 12.34 3.31
CA LEU A 194 -14.77 11.17 2.97
C LEU A 194 -14.78 10.94 1.46
N LEU A 195 -15.96 10.83 0.88
CA LEU A 195 -16.13 10.51 -0.53
C LEU A 195 -15.57 11.61 -1.43
N SER A 196 -15.78 12.88 -1.08
CA SER A 196 -15.23 14.00 -1.86
C SER A 196 -13.70 13.96 -1.96
N ARG A 197 -13.03 13.55 -0.88
CA ARG A 197 -11.56 13.44 -0.83
C ARG A 197 -11.05 12.20 -1.53
N TRP A 198 -11.63 11.03 -1.24
CA TRP A 198 -11.25 9.77 -1.89
C TRP A 198 -11.42 9.85 -3.41
N LEU A 199 -12.38 10.67 -3.86
CA LEU A 199 -12.69 10.89 -5.26
C LEU A 199 -12.10 12.19 -5.84
N SER A 200 -11.13 12.81 -5.17
CA SER A 200 -10.47 14.02 -5.66
C SER A 200 -9.38 13.73 -6.72
N GLY A 201 -8.94 12.48 -6.82
CA GLY A 201 -7.78 12.09 -7.61
C GLY A 201 -8.09 11.09 -8.72
N LEU A 202 -7.28 10.03 -8.80
CA LEU A 202 -7.36 9.04 -9.86
C LEU A 202 -8.44 8.00 -9.59
N HIS A 203 -9.18 7.69 -10.64
CA HIS A 203 -10.43 6.97 -10.58
C HIS A 203 -10.37 5.73 -11.46
N VAL A 204 -10.39 4.54 -10.85
CA VAL A 204 -10.21 3.28 -11.58
C VAL A 204 -11.37 2.34 -11.32
N ARG A 205 -12.17 2.15 -12.36
CA ARG A 205 -13.15 1.07 -12.38
C ARG A 205 -12.49 -0.22 -12.86
N THR A 206 -12.36 -1.18 -11.96
CA THR A 206 -12.02 -2.56 -12.29
C THR A 206 -13.26 -3.28 -12.85
N GLY A 207 -13.10 -3.91 -14.01
CA GLY A 207 -14.15 -4.70 -14.66
C GLY A 207 -13.69 -6.14 -14.92
N GLY A 208 -14.60 -7.00 -15.37
CA GLY A 208 -14.34 -8.40 -15.71
C GLY A 208 -14.96 -9.39 -14.72
N SER A 209 -14.83 -10.69 -15.01
CA SER A 209 -15.37 -11.77 -14.17
C SER A 209 -14.59 -11.92 -12.85
N ASP A 210 -15.29 -12.41 -11.82
CA ASP A 210 -14.68 -12.77 -10.55
C ASP A 210 -13.63 -13.87 -10.79
N VAL A 211 -12.37 -13.55 -10.52
CA VAL A 211 -11.26 -14.50 -10.73
C VAL A 211 -11.36 -15.71 -9.82
N ARG A 212 -12.05 -15.62 -8.69
CA ARG A 212 -12.22 -16.72 -7.71
C ARG A 212 -13.20 -17.78 -8.19
N LEU A 213 -14.11 -17.42 -9.10
CA LEU A 213 -15.10 -18.34 -9.67
C LEU A 213 -14.55 -19.11 -10.88
N ARG A 214 -13.33 -18.82 -11.31
CA ARG A 214 -12.67 -19.54 -12.39
C ARG A 214 -12.19 -20.89 -11.85
N LYS A 215 -12.91 -21.96 -12.18
CA LYS A 215 -12.47 -23.33 -11.89
C LYS A 215 -11.06 -23.53 -12.46
N THR A 216 -10.11 -23.91 -11.60
CA THR A 216 -8.85 -24.50 -12.04
C THR A 216 -9.20 -25.76 -12.84
N PRO A 217 -8.74 -25.94 -14.09
CA PRO A 217 -8.81 -27.26 -14.69
C PRO A 217 -8.02 -28.20 -13.78
N ARG A 218 -8.67 -29.27 -13.33
CA ARG A 218 -8.02 -30.37 -12.63
C ARG A 218 -7.07 -31.09 -13.57
#